data_AF-A0A8I1D6V8-F1
#
_entry.id   AF-A0A8I1D6V8-F1
#
_cell.length_a   1.000
_cell.length_b   1.000
_cell.length_c   1.000
_cell.angle_alpha   90.00
_cell.angle_beta   90.00
_cell.angle_gamma   90.00
#
_symmetry.space_group_name_H-M   'P 1'
#
loop_
_entity.id
_entity.type
_entity.pdbx_description
1 polymer ?
#
loop_
_entity_poly.entity_id
_entity_poly.type
_entity_poly.pdbx_seq_one_letter_code
_entity_poly.pdbx_strand_id
1 'polypeptide(L)'
;MSRSRMAVAALLVPVAAGAVALLGAGAASAATPYSGNGYVGVRFDPNETQFIADTNVADFLEVVPNDYWSIALGEGSIYKGDGQYVYASIDQLVEEAASHRGETSFSLTDPAIWDNNIYILQDW
;
A
#
# COMPACT_ATOMS: atom_id res chain seq x y z
N MET A 1 0.61 15.20 18.23
CA MET A 1 0.09 13.89 17.78
C MET A 1 -1.13 13.50 18.61
N SER A 2 -2.25 13.13 17.98
CA SER A 2 -3.42 12.64 18.71
C SER A 2 -3.18 11.20 19.19
N ARG A 3 -3.65 10.87 20.40
CA ARG A 3 -3.62 9.49 20.95
C ARG A 3 -4.28 8.46 20.02
N SER A 4 -5.21 8.88 19.18
CA SER A 4 -5.88 8.01 18.19
C SER A 4 -4.93 7.51 17.10
N ARG A 5 -4.01 8.34 16.59
CA ARG A 5 -3.08 7.94 15.52
C ARG A 5 -2.04 6.91 15.99
N MET A 6 -1.61 7.01 17.25
CA MET A 6 -0.71 6.02 17.84
C MET A 6 -1.42 4.68 18.11
N ALA A 7 -2.70 4.73 18.53
CA ALA A 7 -3.47 3.52 18.78
C ALA A 7 -3.76 2.72 17.49
N VAL A 8 -4.04 3.42 16.37
CA VAL A 8 -4.21 2.79 15.05
C VAL A 8 -2.92 2.13 14.58
N ALA A 9 -1.78 2.81 14.70
CA ALA A 9 -0.47 2.21 14.39
C ALA A 9 -0.22 0.93 15.18
N ALA A 10 -0.48 0.95 16.50
CA ALA A 10 -0.29 -0.22 17.37
C ALA A 10 -1.22 -1.41 17.05
N LEU A 11 -2.42 -1.14 16.51
CA LEU A 11 -3.37 -2.18 16.07
C LEU A 11 -3.10 -2.72 14.67
N LEU A 12 -2.52 -1.93 13.77
CA LEU A 12 -2.25 -2.32 12.39
C LEU A 12 -0.97 -3.15 12.24
N VAL A 13 0.03 -2.94 13.11
CA VAL A 13 1.32 -3.66 13.05
C VAL A 13 1.16 -5.20 13.14
N PRO A 14 0.33 -5.77 14.04
CA PRO A 14 0.12 -7.22 14.10
C PRO A 14 -0.73 -7.77 12.96
N VAL A 15 -1.71 -6.99 12.45
CA VAL A 15 -2.60 -7.40 11.36
C VAL A 15 -1.86 -7.42 10.03
N ALA A 16 -0.98 -6.45 9.77
CA ALA A 16 -0.15 -6.45 8.57
C ALA A 16 0.82 -7.63 8.55
N ALA A 17 1.48 -7.97 9.67
CA ALA A 17 2.35 -9.14 9.73
C ALA A 17 1.60 -10.46 9.43
N GLY A 18 0.33 -10.58 9.85
CA GLY A 18 -0.53 -11.73 9.56
C GLY A 18 -1.08 -11.77 8.13
N ALA A 19 -1.47 -10.62 7.57
CA ALA A 19 -1.98 -10.52 6.20
C ALA A 19 -0.87 -10.81 5.17
N VAL A 20 0.37 -10.37 5.43
CA VAL A 20 1.54 -10.65 4.58
C VAL A 20 1.82 -12.15 4.45
N ALA A 21 1.56 -12.94 5.50
CA ALA A 21 1.70 -14.40 5.45
C ALA A 21 0.56 -15.09 4.66
N LEU A 22 -0.62 -14.49 4.59
CA LEU A 22 -1.79 -15.05 3.89
C LEU A 22 -1.77 -14.79 2.38
N LEU A 23 -1.16 -13.69 1.94
CA LEU A 23 -1.09 -13.32 0.52
C LEU A 23 0.05 -14.06 -0.24
N GLY A 24 1.10 -14.50 0.45
CA GLY A 24 2.28 -15.11 -0.19
C GLY A 24 2.21 -16.63 -0.47
N ALA A 25 1.13 -17.32 -0.10
CA ALA A 25 1.11 -18.79 -0.11
C ALA A 25 0.53 -19.44 -1.39
N GLY A 26 0.05 -18.68 -2.38
CA GLY A 26 -0.81 -19.24 -3.45
C GLY A 26 -0.49 -18.88 -4.90
N ALA A 27 0.18 -17.77 -5.19
CA ALA A 27 0.53 -17.36 -6.55
C ALA A 27 2.05 -17.38 -6.72
N ALA A 28 2.54 -17.66 -7.93
CA ALA A 28 3.95 -17.88 -8.23
C ALA A 28 4.81 -16.59 -8.20
N SER A 29 4.81 -15.89 -7.07
CA SER A 29 5.91 -15.13 -6.48
C SER A 29 5.41 -14.73 -5.08
N ALA A 30 6.29 -14.85 -4.08
CA ALA A 30 5.95 -14.50 -2.70
C ALA A 30 6.24 -13.00 -2.56
N ALA A 31 5.18 -12.21 -2.42
CA ALA A 31 5.23 -10.77 -2.18
C ALA A 31 6.48 -10.40 -1.37
N THR A 32 7.32 -9.52 -1.90
CA THR A 32 8.69 -9.32 -1.41
C THR A 32 8.66 -8.41 -0.17
N PRO A 33 8.95 -8.94 1.04
CA PRO A 33 8.99 -8.10 2.24
C PRO A 33 10.23 -7.22 2.24
N TYR A 34 10.10 -6.00 2.75
CA TYR A 34 11.22 -5.08 2.95
C TYR A 34 11.00 -4.22 4.19
N SER A 35 12.08 -3.63 4.69
CA SER A 35 12.03 -2.77 5.87
C SER A 35 13.17 -1.76 5.85
N GLY A 36 13.00 -0.67 6.56
CA GLY A 36 14.03 0.35 6.73
C GLY A 36 13.82 1.16 7.99
N ASN A 37 14.38 2.37 8.01
CA ASN A 37 14.30 3.22 9.19
C ASN A 37 12.86 3.71 9.41
N GLY A 38 12.19 3.12 10.41
CA GLY A 38 10.82 3.49 10.78
C GLY A 38 9.76 2.98 9.80
N TYR A 39 10.02 1.92 9.03
CA TYR A 39 8.97 1.31 8.20
C TYR A 39 9.22 -0.17 7.93
N VAL A 40 8.11 -0.89 7.67
CA VAL A 40 8.08 -2.26 7.17
C VAL A 40 7.02 -2.34 6.07
N GLY A 41 7.30 -3.06 5.00
CA GLY A 41 6.38 -3.13 3.87
C GLY A 41 6.55 -4.39 3.06
N VAL A 42 5.70 -4.48 2.04
CA VAL A 42 5.70 -5.55 1.05
C VAL A 42 5.57 -4.94 -0.33
N ARG A 43 6.40 -5.43 -1.24
CA ARG A 43 6.43 -5.06 -2.65
C ARG A 43 5.92 -6.21 -3.49
N PHE A 44 5.15 -5.86 -4.50
CA PHE A 44 4.55 -6.77 -5.45
C PHE A 44 5.14 -6.49 -6.83
N ASP A 45 5.68 -7.53 -7.46
CA ASP A 45 6.17 -7.47 -8.83
C ASP A 45 5.02 -7.26 -9.84
N PRO A 46 5.28 -7.08 -11.14
CA PRO A 46 4.21 -6.85 -12.12
C PRO A 46 3.15 -7.97 -12.22
N ASN A 47 3.54 -9.22 -12.04
CA ASN A 47 2.61 -10.35 -12.10
C ASN A 47 1.79 -10.44 -10.80
N GLU A 48 2.41 -10.16 -9.66
CA GLU A 48 1.73 -10.11 -8.37
C GLU A 48 0.78 -8.91 -8.28
N THR A 49 1.18 -7.76 -8.80
CA THR A 49 0.34 -6.55 -8.88
C THR A 49 -0.88 -6.82 -9.76
N GLN A 50 -0.69 -7.48 -10.92
CA GLN A 50 -1.81 -7.95 -11.75
C GLN A 50 -2.71 -8.92 -10.99
N PHE A 51 -2.14 -9.87 -10.24
CA PHE A 51 -2.93 -10.81 -9.45
C PHE A 51 -3.78 -10.10 -8.38
N ILE A 52 -3.24 -9.08 -7.70
CA ILE A 52 -4.00 -8.31 -6.71
C ILE A 52 -5.15 -7.56 -7.38
N ALA A 53 -4.90 -6.92 -8.53
CA ALA A 53 -5.93 -6.24 -9.31
C ALA A 53 -7.04 -7.23 -9.74
N ASP A 54 -6.66 -8.40 -10.26
CA ASP A 54 -7.63 -9.42 -10.73
C ASP A 54 -8.46 -10.05 -9.61
N THR A 55 -7.92 -10.10 -8.39
CA THR A 55 -8.58 -10.71 -7.23
C THR A 55 -9.29 -9.69 -6.34
N ASN A 56 -9.11 -8.40 -6.61
CA ASN A 56 -9.54 -7.29 -5.79
C ASN A 56 -9.21 -7.49 -4.30
N VAL A 57 -8.01 -8.02 -4.03
CA VAL A 57 -7.55 -8.22 -2.66
C VAL A 57 -7.25 -6.86 -2.00
N ALA A 58 -6.91 -5.83 -2.76
CA ALA A 58 -6.60 -4.51 -2.22
C ALA A 58 -7.80 -3.84 -1.50
N ASP A 59 -9.04 -4.25 -1.79
CA ASP A 59 -10.25 -3.74 -1.14
C ASP A 59 -10.22 -3.84 0.40
N PHE A 60 -9.50 -4.81 1.00
CA PHE A 60 -9.43 -4.89 2.46
C PHE A 60 -8.75 -3.66 3.09
N LEU A 61 -7.94 -2.92 2.32
CA LEU A 61 -7.27 -1.71 2.78
C LEU A 61 -8.17 -0.47 2.76
N GLU A 62 -9.31 -0.51 2.05
CA GLU A 62 -10.30 0.58 2.01
C GLU A 62 -10.93 0.90 3.38
N VAL A 63 -10.81 -0.03 4.34
CA VAL A 63 -11.23 0.23 5.73
C VAL A 63 -10.37 1.29 6.42
N VAL A 64 -9.19 1.59 5.88
CA VAL A 64 -8.28 2.61 6.40
C VAL A 64 -8.64 3.97 5.79
N PRO A 65 -9.05 4.97 6.59
CA PRO A 65 -9.41 6.27 6.05
C PRO A 65 -8.24 6.95 5.32
N ASN A 66 -8.56 7.72 4.28
CA ASN A 66 -7.56 8.41 3.44
C ASN A 66 -6.58 9.29 4.21
N ASP A 67 -6.99 9.84 5.37
CA ASP A 67 -6.11 10.64 6.24
C ASP A 67 -4.94 9.86 6.89
N TYR A 68 -4.93 8.54 6.78
CA TYR A 68 -3.91 7.66 7.37
C TYR A 68 -2.91 7.13 6.35
N TRP A 69 -3.18 7.28 5.05
CA TRP A 69 -2.29 6.80 4.01
C TRP A 69 -1.80 7.93 3.11
N SER A 70 -0.67 7.69 2.46
CA SER A 70 -0.07 8.59 1.48
C SER A 70 0.44 7.76 0.32
N ILE A 71 0.54 8.36 -0.86
CA ILE A 71 0.93 7.65 -2.07
C ILE A 71 1.97 8.42 -2.87
N ALA A 72 2.96 7.70 -3.41
CA ALA A 72 3.71 8.14 -4.57
C ALA A 72 3.13 7.47 -5.82
N LEU A 73 2.53 8.31 -6.68
CA LEU A 73 2.01 7.88 -7.95
C LEU A 73 3.16 7.66 -8.94
N GLY A 74 3.02 6.66 -9.80
CA GLY A 74 3.97 6.44 -10.89
C GLY A 74 3.92 7.57 -11.92
N GLU A 75 4.97 7.66 -12.72
CA GLU A 75 5.12 8.75 -13.69
C GLU A 75 4.00 8.72 -14.74
N GLY A 76 3.17 9.78 -14.76
CA GLY A 76 2.08 9.90 -15.71
C GLY A 76 0.75 9.31 -15.25
N SER A 77 0.62 8.94 -13.97
CA SER A 77 -0.64 8.45 -13.39
C SER A 77 -1.85 9.34 -13.74
N ILE A 78 -2.96 8.71 -14.11
CA ILE A 78 -4.25 9.34 -14.39
C ILE A 78 -4.93 9.86 -13.11
N TYR A 79 -4.50 9.40 -11.94
CA TYR A 79 -5.01 9.84 -10.64
C TYR A 79 -4.21 10.99 -10.04
N LYS A 80 -3.27 11.56 -10.80
CA LYS A 80 -2.59 12.79 -10.42
C LYS A 80 -3.61 13.93 -10.31
N GLY A 81 -4.00 14.25 -9.07
CA GLY A 81 -4.93 15.34 -8.80
C GLY A 81 -4.27 16.71 -8.76
N ASP A 82 -5.09 17.73 -8.49
CA ASP A 82 -4.61 19.10 -8.27
C ASP A 82 -3.98 19.24 -6.89
N GLY A 83 -2.67 19.45 -6.84
CA GLY A 83 -1.93 19.67 -5.61
C GLY A 83 -1.60 18.39 -4.84
N GLN A 84 -2.10 18.27 -3.60
CA GLN A 84 -1.76 17.16 -2.68
C GLN A 84 -2.82 16.06 -2.60
N TYR A 85 -3.89 16.14 -3.40
CA TYR A 85 -5.01 15.21 -3.30
C TYR A 85 -4.98 14.17 -4.42
N VAL A 86 -5.16 12.92 -4.05
CA VAL A 86 -5.40 11.80 -4.96
C VAL A 86 -6.84 11.35 -4.75
N TYR A 87 -7.63 11.36 -5.82
CA TYR A 87 -9.05 10.98 -5.80
C TYR A 87 -9.22 9.60 -6.42
N ALA A 88 -8.65 8.59 -5.77
CA ALA A 88 -8.72 7.20 -6.18
C ALA A 88 -8.87 6.31 -4.96
N SER A 89 -9.58 5.20 -5.12
CA SER A 89 -9.51 4.07 -4.17
C SER A 89 -8.14 3.40 -4.27
N ILE A 90 -7.73 2.67 -3.24
CA ILE A 90 -6.53 1.84 -3.27
C ILE A 90 -6.65 0.79 -4.38
N ASP A 91 -7.82 0.18 -4.56
CA ASP A 91 -8.07 -0.76 -5.67
C ASP A 91 -7.77 -0.12 -7.04
N GLN A 92 -8.31 1.08 -7.29
CA GLN A 92 -8.06 1.85 -8.52
C GLN A 92 -6.57 2.12 -8.75
N LEU A 93 -5.81 2.39 -7.68
CA LEU A 93 -4.36 2.61 -7.76
C LEU A 93 -3.61 1.32 -8.08
N VAL A 94 -4.04 0.17 -7.54
CA VAL A 94 -3.45 -1.12 -7.91
C VAL A 94 -3.79 -1.50 -9.35
N GLU A 95 -5.04 -1.31 -9.76
CA GLU A 95 -5.48 -1.54 -11.14
C GLU A 95 -4.67 -0.69 -12.14
N GLU A 96 -4.40 0.57 -11.81
CA GLU A 96 -3.56 1.42 -12.64
C GLU A 96 -2.14 0.86 -12.74
N ALA A 97 -1.49 0.54 -11.61
CA ALA A 97 -0.15 -0.04 -11.63
C ALA A 97 -0.10 -1.34 -12.46
N ALA A 98 -1.10 -2.20 -12.31
CA ALA A 98 -1.25 -3.42 -13.11
C ALA A 98 -1.39 -3.13 -14.62
N SER A 99 -2.19 -2.13 -14.99
CA SER A 99 -2.39 -1.72 -16.39
C SER A 99 -1.09 -1.27 -17.09
N HIS A 100 -0.13 -0.75 -16.31
CA HIS A 100 1.20 -0.37 -16.76
C HIS A 100 2.23 -1.52 -16.74
N ARG A 101 1.84 -2.72 -16.29
CA ARG A 101 2.77 -3.80 -15.92
C ARG A 101 3.81 -3.35 -14.89
N GLY A 102 3.38 -2.46 -14.00
CA GLY A 102 4.18 -1.86 -12.94
C GLY A 102 4.12 -2.64 -11.64
N GLU A 103 4.89 -2.17 -10.68
CA GLU A 103 4.95 -2.68 -9.31
C GLU A 103 4.08 -1.84 -8.38
N THR A 104 3.62 -2.47 -7.30
CA THR A 104 2.96 -1.78 -6.19
C THR A 104 3.62 -2.19 -4.89
N SER A 105 3.71 -1.26 -3.93
CA SER A 105 4.11 -1.62 -2.57
C SER A 105 3.30 -0.91 -1.51
N PHE A 106 3.15 -1.58 -0.38
CA PHE A 106 2.47 -1.08 0.80
C PHE A 106 3.41 -1.14 1.99
N SER A 107 3.62 -0.01 2.65
CA SER A 107 4.41 0.08 3.88
C SER A 107 3.57 0.56 5.04
N LEU A 108 3.77 -0.05 6.21
CA LEU A 108 3.46 0.57 7.48
C LEU A 108 4.66 1.43 7.91
N THR A 109 4.38 2.67 8.30
CA THR A 109 5.39 3.64 8.73
C THR A 109 5.19 4.02 10.19
N ASP A 110 6.30 4.25 10.90
CA ASP A 110 6.30 4.89 12.20
C ASP A 110 5.95 6.37 12.00
N PRO A 111 4.78 6.82 12.47
CA PRO A 111 4.32 8.16 12.22
C PRO A 111 5.08 9.22 13.05
N ALA A 112 6.01 8.81 13.94
CA ALA A 112 6.95 9.72 14.59
C ALA A 112 8.15 10.07 13.70
N ILE A 113 8.41 9.27 12.67
CA ILE A 113 9.50 9.45 11.70
C ILE A 113 8.94 9.93 10.35
N TRP A 114 7.76 9.45 9.98
CA TRP A 114 7.07 9.74 8.72
C TRP A 114 5.73 10.42 9.01
N ASP A 115 5.23 11.33 8.17
CA ASP A 115 3.97 12.04 8.45
C ASP A 115 2.70 11.22 8.12
N ASN A 116 2.86 9.94 7.80
CA ASN A 116 1.81 9.00 7.40
C ASN A 116 1.89 7.68 8.20
N ASN A 117 0.82 6.88 8.18
CA ASN A 117 0.77 5.55 8.81
C ASN A 117 0.94 4.42 7.79
N ILE A 118 0.40 4.63 6.59
CA ILE A 118 0.54 3.72 5.45
C ILE A 118 1.14 4.50 4.29
N TYR A 119 2.10 3.91 3.59
CA TYR A 119 2.67 4.46 2.36
C TYR A 119 2.41 3.49 1.21
N ILE A 120 1.84 4.00 0.13
CA ILE A 120 1.61 3.27 -1.11
C ILE A 120 2.59 3.83 -2.15
N LEU A 121 3.18 2.97 -2.96
CA LEU A 121 4.05 3.37 -4.06
C LEU A 121 3.67 2.57 -5.29
N GLN A 122 3.48 3.28 -6.40
CA GLN A 122 3.41 2.71 -7.74
C GLN A 122 4.71 3.01 -8.50
N ASP A 123 5.20 2.06 -9.30
CA ASP A 123 6.41 2.20 -10.12
C ASP A 123 6.25 1.45 -11.46
N TRP A 124 6.75 1.97 -12.59
CA TRP A 124 6.72 1.32 -13.91
C TRP A 124 7.78 1.84 -14.88
#